data_AF-A0AAF0KG13-F1
#
_entry.id   AF-A0AAF0KG13-F1
#
_cell.length_a   1.000
_cell.length_b   1.000
_cell.length_c   1.000
_cell.angle_alpha   90.00
_cell.angle_beta   90.00
_cell.angle_gamma   90.00
#
_symmetry.space_group_name_H-M   'P 1'
#
loop_
_entity.id
_entity.type
_entity.pdbx_description
1 polymer ?
#
loop_
_entity_poly.entity_id
_entity_poly.type
_entity_poly.pdbx_seq_one_letter_code
_entity_poly.pdbx_strand_id
1 'polypeptide(L)'
;MNTTKLDGLCSWSPVDDRPHVLLATDKMSFPRRQMDAAHELAHVVLHKNVPETEFEENLRIIEKQAFRLADIEALCGLRQGWCEMETAKLVTLETDSDHSSRTSNGKVVLFPFEKR
;
A
#
# COMPACT_ATOMS: atom_id res chain seq x y z
N MET A 1 -9.91 -8.31 23.81
CA MET A 1 -10.29 -6.95 23.39
C MET A 1 -9.85 -6.79 21.94
N ASN A 2 -10.77 -7.03 20.99
CA ASN A 2 -10.51 -6.85 19.57
C ASN A 2 -10.52 -5.36 19.26
N THR A 3 -9.35 -4.71 19.31
CA THR A 3 -9.18 -3.48 18.55
C THR A 3 -9.03 -3.91 17.10
N THR A 4 -10.14 -4.02 16.38
CA THR A 4 -10.09 -4.08 14.92
C THR A 4 -9.44 -2.76 14.51
N LYS A 5 -8.14 -2.79 14.22
CA LYS A 5 -7.45 -1.62 13.69
C LYS A 5 -8.17 -1.27 12.40
N LEU A 6 -8.89 -0.15 12.41
CA LEU A 6 -9.59 0.38 11.25
C LEU A 6 -8.52 0.94 10.33
N ASP A 7 -8.32 0.33 9.15
CA ASP A 7 -7.26 0.70 8.21
C ASP A 7 -7.61 2.02 7.47
N GLY A 8 -8.90 2.23 7.22
CA GLY A 8 -9.48 3.44 6.65
C GLY A 8 -10.99 3.49 6.84
N LEU A 9 -11.59 4.65 6.57
CA LEU A 9 -13.03 4.84 6.49
C LEU A 9 -13.36 5.86 5.39
N CYS A 10 -14.27 5.50 4.50
CA CYS A 10 -14.86 6.40 3.51
C CYS A 10 -16.33 6.68 3.84
N SER A 11 -16.73 7.95 3.81
CA SER A 11 -18.13 8.36 3.91
C SER A 11 -18.42 9.55 3.01
N TRP A 12 -19.63 9.59 2.44
CA TRP A 12 -20.07 10.71 1.63
C TRP A 12 -20.71 11.78 2.51
N SER A 13 -20.23 13.02 2.42
CA SER A 13 -20.81 14.10 3.22
C SER A 13 -22.11 14.60 2.59
N PRO A 14 -23.21 14.66 3.35
CA PRO A 14 -24.48 15.17 2.87
C PRO A 14 -24.51 16.70 2.72
N VAL A 15 -23.51 17.40 3.29
CA VAL A 15 -23.48 18.87 3.32
C VAL A 15 -22.90 19.45 2.03
N ASP A 16 -21.92 18.77 1.43
CA ASP A 16 -21.13 19.29 0.31
C ASP A 16 -20.99 18.31 -0.88
N ASP A 17 -21.67 17.15 -0.84
CA ASP A 17 -21.63 16.10 -1.88
C ASP A 17 -20.20 15.65 -2.23
N ARG A 18 -19.34 15.56 -1.20
CA ARG A 18 -17.93 15.15 -1.35
C ARG A 18 -17.60 13.92 -0.51
N PRO A 19 -16.72 13.04 -1.02
CA PRO A 19 -16.22 11.93 -0.23
C PRO A 19 -15.21 12.43 0.81
N HIS A 20 -15.42 12.07 2.07
CA HIS A 20 -14.43 12.17 3.12
C HIS A 20 -13.79 10.81 3.35
N VAL A 21 -12.47 10.77 3.25
CA VAL A 21 -11.66 9.58 3.49
C VAL A 21 -10.77 9.83 4.69
N LEU A 22 -10.88 8.96 5.69
CA LEU A 22 -10.06 8.94 6.89
C LEU A 22 -9.12 7.74 6.77
N LEU A 23 -7.81 7.98 6.90
CA LEU A 23 -6.80 6.94 6.83
C LEU A 23 -6.10 6.79 8.17
N ALA A 24 -5.88 5.55 8.60
CA ALA A 24 -5.11 5.30 9.79
C ALA A 24 -3.64 5.70 9.60
N THR A 25 -3.07 6.38 10.60
CA THR A 25 -1.68 6.84 10.56
C THR A 25 -0.70 5.87 11.21
N ASP A 26 -1.20 4.80 11.84
CA ASP A 26 -0.40 3.82 12.58
C ASP A 26 0.20 2.72 11.68
N LYS A 27 -0.15 2.72 10.38
CA LYS A 27 0.46 1.86 9.35
C LYS A 27 1.77 2.50 8.87
N MET A 28 2.88 1.80 9.11
CA MET A 28 4.22 2.38 9.01
C MET A 28 4.83 2.31 7.60
N SER A 29 4.34 1.45 6.69
CA SER A 29 4.89 1.38 5.33
C SER A 29 4.15 2.34 4.38
N PHE A 30 4.92 3.14 3.63
CA PHE A 30 4.37 4.03 2.60
C PHE A 30 3.53 3.28 1.57
N PRO A 31 3.94 2.11 1.04
CA PRO A 31 3.13 1.34 0.11
C PRO A 31 1.79 0.88 0.70
N ARG A 32 1.77 0.42 1.97
CA ARG A 32 0.51 0.03 2.62
C ARG A 32 -0.45 1.21 2.73
N ARG A 33 0.04 2.38 3.13
CA ARG A 33 -0.79 3.60 3.19
C ARG A 33 -1.35 4.00 1.82
N GLN A 34 -0.60 3.80 0.74
CA GLN A 34 -1.08 4.06 -0.63
C GLN A 34 -2.16 3.04 -1.04
N MET A 35 -1.99 1.77 -0.67
CA MET A 35 -2.98 0.72 -0.91
C MET A 35 -4.28 0.97 -0.14
N ASP A 36 -4.18 1.33 1.15
CA ASP A 36 -5.34 1.67 1.98
C ASP A 36 -6.06 2.91 1.39
N ALA A 37 -5.33 3.94 0.96
CA ALA A 37 -5.92 5.11 0.28
C ALA A 37 -6.61 4.74 -1.05
N ALA A 38 -6.00 3.87 -1.85
CA ALA A 38 -6.56 3.41 -3.11
C ALA A 38 -7.83 2.56 -2.88
N HIS A 39 -7.86 1.77 -1.80
CA HIS A 39 -9.02 0.98 -1.39
C HIS A 39 -10.21 1.89 -1.05
N GLU A 40 -10.00 2.91 -0.22
CA GLU A 40 -11.06 3.86 0.10
C GLU A 40 -11.52 4.65 -1.14
N LEU A 41 -10.59 5.03 -2.03
CA LEU A 41 -10.95 5.67 -3.30
C LEU A 41 -11.77 4.73 -4.21
N ALA A 42 -11.52 3.43 -4.18
CA ALA A 42 -12.31 2.46 -4.92
C ALA A 42 -13.77 2.43 -4.42
N HIS A 43 -14.01 2.57 -3.11
CA HIS A 43 -15.37 2.74 -2.60
C HIS A 43 -16.05 4.00 -3.14
N VAL A 44 -15.34 5.14 -3.16
CA VAL A 44 -15.83 6.40 -3.73
C VAL A 44 -16.26 6.23 -5.18
N VAL A 45 -15.45 5.53 -6.00
CA VAL A 45 -15.70 5.40 -7.45
C VAL A 45 -16.76 4.35 -7.76
N LEU A 46 -16.66 3.17 -7.16
CA LEU A 46 -17.51 2.02 -7.49
C LEU A 46 -18.85 2.04 -6.76
N HIS A 47 -18.87 2.55 -5.52
CA HIS A 47 -19.99 2.33 -4.60
C HIS A 47 -20.76 3.61 -4.23
N LYS A 48 -20.46 4.77 -4.85
CA LYS A 48 -21.16 6.04 -4.59
C LYS A 48 -22.69 5.93 -4.61
N ASN A 49 -23.22 5.20 -5.58
CA ASN A 49 -24.66 5.12 -5.84
C ASN A 49 -25.30 3.84 -5.29
N VAL A 50 -24.57 3.07 -4.47
CA VAL A 50 -25.12 1.88 -3.82
C VAL A 50 -25.90 2.33 -2.58
N PRO A 51 -27.20 2.00 -2.47
CA PRO A 51 -27.99 2.31 -1.28
C PRO A 51 -27.41 1.63 -0.04
N GLU A 52 -27.52 2.28 1.13
CA GLU A 52 -26.98 1.75 2.39
C GLU A 52 -27.47 0.33 2.71
N THR A 53 -28.74 0.03 2.45
CA THR A 53 -29.30 -1.32 2.64
C THR A 53 -28.63 -2.37 1.76
N GLU A 54 -28.41 -2.04 0.48
CA GLU A 54 -27.72 -2.94 -0.46
C GLU A 54 -26.23 -3.06 -0.10
N PHE A 55 -25.64 -1.98 0.40
CA PHE A 55 -24.27 -1.96 0.87
C PHE A 55 -24.06 -2.93 2.04
N GLU A 56 -24.93 -2.88 3.04
CA GLU A 56 -24.88 -3.77 4.20
C GLU A 56 -25.12 -5.24 3.82
N GLU A 57 -26.11 -5.51 2.97
CA GLU A 57 -26.42 -6.86 2.49
C GLU A 57 -25.27 -7.48 1.67
N ASN A 58 -24.53 -6.65 0.93
CA ASN A 58 -23.49 -7.09 0.00
C ASN A 58 -22.07 -6.71 0.42
N LEU A 59 -21.87 -6.35 1.69
CA LEU A 59 -20.60 -5.83 2.22
C LEU A 59 -19.40 -6.67 1.77
N ARG A 60 -19.50 -8.00 1.85
CA ARG A 60 -18.41 -8.91 1.46
C ARG A 60 -18.00 -8.78 -0.02
N ILE A 61 -18.96 -8.56 -0.92
CA ILE A 61 -18.70 -8.43 -2.36
C ILE A 61 -18.15 -7.04 -2.66
N ILE A 62 -18.71 -6.02 -2.03
CA ILE A 62 -18.28 -4.62 -2.14
C ILE A 62 -16.83 -4.45 -1.70
N GLU A 63 -16.47 -4.98 -0.53
CA GLU A 63 -15.09 -4.99 -0.03
C GLU A 63 -14.13 -5.68 -1.03
N LYS A 64 -14.56 -6.81 -1.59
CA LYS A 64 -13.77 -7.54 -2.58
C LYS A 64 -13.59 -6.75 -3.89
N GLN A 65 -14.62 -6.01 -4.32
CA GLN A 65 -14.56 -5.16 -5.51
C GLN A 65 -13.61 -3.98 -5.29
N ALA A 66 -13.72 -3.31 -4.14
CA ALA A 66 -12.83 -2.20 -3.77
C ALA A 66 -11.37 -2.65 -3.67
N PHE A 67 -11.11 -3.74 -2.95
CA PHE A 67 -9.76 -4.30 -2.84
C PHE A 67 -9.17 -4.69 -4.20
N ARG A 68 -9.96 -5.33 -5.07
CA ARG A 68 -9.48 -5.72 -6.41
C ARG A 68 -9.12 -4.53 -7.30
N LEU A 69 -9.84 -3.41 -7.19
CA LEU A 69 -9.51 -2.19 -7.92
C LEU A 69 -8.23 -1.53 -7.37
N ALA A 70 -8.04 -1.59 -6.06
CA ALA A 70 -6.92 -0.98 -5.35
C ALA A 70 -5.63 -1.82 -5.30
N ASP A 71 -5.70 -3.08 -5.72
CA ASP A 71 -4.60 -4.05 -5.66
C ASP A 71 -3.45 -3.65 -6.61
N ILE A 72 -2.58 -2.79 -6.11
CA ILE A 72 -1.40 -2.30 -6.83
C ILE A 72 -0.40 -3.43 -7.09
N GLU A 73 -0.36 -4.46 -6.26
CA GLU A 73 0.53 -5.60 -6.47
C GLU A 73 0.10 -6.37 -7.72
N ALA A 74 -1.20 -6.64 -7.86
CA ALA A 74 -1.75 -7.25 -9.06
C ALA A 74 -1.59 -6.36 -10.30
N LEU A 75 -1.87 -5.05 -10.17
CA LEU A 75 -1.80 -4.10 -11.29
C LEU A 75 -0.37 -3.90 -11.80
N CYS A 76 0.62 -3.88 -10.90
CA CYS A 76 2.02 -3.65 -11.25
C CYS A 76 2.84 -4.95 -11.36
N GLY A 77 2.22 -6.12 -11.17
CA GLY A 77 2.90 -7.42 -11.22
C GLY A 77 3.94 -7.61 -10.11
N LEU A 78 3.73 -6.98 -8.95
CA LEU A 78 4.61 -7.10 -7.78
C LEU A 78 4.41 -8.47 -7.11
N ARG A 79 5.38 -8.86 -6.28
CA ARG A 79 5.27 -10.07 -5.46
C ARG A 79 4.18 -9.86 -4.41
N GLN A 80 3.36 -10.89 -4.17
CA GLN A 80 2.34 -10.83 -3.13
C GLN A 80 2.97 -10.52 -1.76
N GLY A 81 2.40 -9.54 -1.04
CA GLY A 81 2.87 -9.09 0.26
C GLY A 81 3.97 -8.02 0.21
N TRP A 82 4.32 -7.52 -0.97
CA TRP A 82 5.29 -6.43 -1.16
C TRP A 82 4.93 -5.17 -0.37
N CYS A 83 3.65 -4.82 -0.31
CA CYS A 83 3.15 -3.68 0.45
C CYS A 83 3.25 -3.87 1.97
N GLU A 84 3.33 -5.13 2.42
CA GLU A 84 3.41 -5.52 3.83
C GLU A 84 4.85 -5.74 4.30
N MET A 85 5.81 -5.78 3.38
CA MET A 85 7.23 -5.91 3.72
C MET A 85 7.71 -4.69 4.52
N GLU A 86 8.51 -4.95 5.57
CA GLU A 86 9.24 -3.88 6.23
C GLU A 86 10.18 -3.19 5.24
N THR A 87 10.34 -1.87 5.40
CA THR A 87 11.28 -1.11 4.58
C THR A 87 12.67 -1.73 4.69
N ALA A 88 13.28 -2.04 3.55
CA ALA A 88 14.62 -2.63 3.52
C ALA A 88 15.59 -1.79 4.37
N LYS A 89 16.41 -2.48 5.17
CA LYS A 89 17.42 -1.82 5.99
C LYS A 89 18.40 -1.09 5.06
N LEU A 90 18.48 0.23 5.20
CA LEU A 90 19.52 1.01 4.54
C LEU A 90 20.87 0.52 5.06
N VAL A 91 21.63 -0.13 4.18
CA VAL A 91 23.04 -0.43 4.42
C VAL A 91 23.82 0.70 3.78
N THR A 92 24.42 1.56 4.61
CA THR A 92 25.39 2.54 4.14
C THR A 92 26.56 1.76 3.55
N LEU A 93 26.79 1.92 2.25
CA LEU A 93 28.02 1.41 1.66
C LEU A 93 29.18 2.19 2.28
N GLU A 94 30.10 1.48 2.93
CA GLU A 94 31.37 2.07 3.34
C GLU A 94 32.05 2.58 2.08
N THR A 95 32.04 3.90 1.89
CA THR A 95 32.96 4.53 0.95
C THR A 95 34.32 4.44 1.59
N ASP A 96 35.18 3.56 1.07
CA ASP A 96 36.58 3.49 1.46
C ASP A 96 37.17 4.90 1.42
N SER A 97 37.39 5.47 2.60
CA SER A 97 37.98 6.79 2.78
C SER A 97 39.49 6.79 2.59
N ASP A 98 40.04 5.80 1.88
CA ASP A 98 41.43 5.78 1.46
C ASP A 98 41.56 6.21 0.01
N HIS A 99 41.70 7.53 -0.15
CA HIS A 99 42.28 8.14 -1.34
C HIS A 99 43.80 7.87 -1.37
N SER A 100 44.20 6.60 -1.50
CA SER A 100 45.56 6.26 -1.92
C SER A 100 45.56 5.17 -3.00
N SER A 101 45.98 5.59 -4.19
CA SER A 101 46.34 4.78 -5.37
C SER A 101 45.29 3.84 -5.98
N ARG A 102 44.88 4.20 -7.20
CA ARG A 102 44.13 3.36 -8.14
C ARG A 102 44.78 1.99 -8.39
N THR A 103 44.08 0.92 -8.04
CA THR A 103 43.98 -0.29 -8.88
C THR A 103 42.51 -0.64 -9.04
N SER A 104 42.03 -0.63 -10.28
CA SER A 104 40.62 -0.79 -10.65
C SER A 104 40.12 -2.23 -10.47
N ASN A 105 39.92 -2.67 -9.24
CA ASN A 105 39.14 -3.86 -8.93
C ASN A 105 37.79 -3.42 -8.35
N GLY A 106 36.89 -2.98 -9.24
CA GLY A 106 35.50 -2.70 -8.86
C GLY A 106 34.85 -3.98 -8.31
N LYS A 107 34.36 -3.93 -7.07
CA LYS A 107 33.56 -5.02 -6.50
C LYS A 107 32.14 -4.94 -7.05
N VAL A 108 31.73 -5.97 -7.79
CA VAL A 108 30.33 -6.17 -8.15
C VAL A 108 29.61 -6.69 -6.91
N VAL A 109 28.74 -5.87 -6.31
CA VAL A 109 27.82 -6.32 -5.27
C VAL A 109 26.63 -6.95 -5.98
N LEU A 110 26.57 -8.28 -5.97
CA LEU A 110 25.44 -9.02 -6.52
C LEU A 110 24.25 -8.85 -5.57
N PHE A 111 23.20 -8.19 -6.06
CA PHE A 111 21.91 -8.21 -5.39
C PHE A 111 21.42 -9.66 -5.33
N PRO A 112 20.94 -10.15 -4.17
CA PRO A 112 20.40 -11.48 -4.06
C PRO A 112 19.05 -11.52 -4.78
N PHE A 113 19.07 -11.77 -6.09
CA PHE A 113 17.90 -12.24 -6.80
C PHE A 113 17.79 -13.74 -6.53
N GLU A 114 16.82 -14.14 -5.70
CA GLU A 114 16.35 -15.52 -5.69
C GLU A 114 15.88 -15.86 -7.11
N LYS A 115 16.51 -16.86 -7.74
CA LYS A 115 16.03 -17.40 -9.01
C LYS A 115 14.64 -17.98 -8.76
N ARG A 116 13.65 -17.45 -9.49
CA ARG A 116 12.30 -18.03 -9.61
C ARG A 116 12.36 -19.49 -10.05
#